data_AF-A0AAD4BIJ4-F1
#
_entry.id   AF-A0AAD4BIJ4-F1
#
_cell.length_a   1.000
_cell.length_b   1.000
_cell.length_c   1.000
_cell.angle_alpha   90.00
_cell.angle_beta   90.00
_cell.angle_gamma   90.00
#
_symmetry.space_group_name_H-M   'P 1'
#
loop_
_entity.id
_entity.type
_entity.pdbx_description
1 polymer ?
#
loop_
_entity_poly.entity_id
_entity_poly.type
_entity_poly.pdbx_seq_one_letter_code
_entity_poly.pdbx_strand_id
1 'polypeptide(L)'
;MPSCSAKSMYRLASKVGFDHLRDEACSHIRNNLTEHNILKELSCSIVSKYPQLLEMELDVLCSWRIASPPVVANFPALAQRLVHGELPHGADIIVGIYTRFLNECHPRALKPAPPVPTLVPTSSGLPELVIPDASASGASRAEAKRKTGSSHLDQQGTQLVSSPSGSVGSRFTPSVPPQAPDAGGKKKGAGKRKCKM
;
A
#
# COMPACT_ATOMS: atom_id res chain seq x y z
N MET A 1 -25.32 1.45 -20.84
CA MET A 1 -23.88 1.13 -20.85
C MET A 1 -23.49 0.65 -19.47
N PRO A 2 -22.77 -0.48 -19.32
CA PRO A 2 -22.24 -0.88 -18.02
C PRO A 2 -21.24 0.19 -17.53
N SER A 3 -21.37 0.64 -16.28
CA SER A 3 -20.40 1.53 -15.67
C SER A 3 -19.15 0.74 -15.30
N CYS A 4 -17.99 1.14 -15.83
CA CYS A 4 -16.71 0.59 -15.40
C CYS A 4 -16.40 1.07 -13.97
N SER A 5 -15.91 0.18 -13.11
CA SER A 5 -15.47 0.60 -11.77
C SER A 5 -14.19 1.43 -11.84
N ALA A 6 -14.00 2.36 -10.89
CA ALA A 6 -12.81 3.21 -10.84
C ALA A 6 -11.49 2.41 -10.77
N LYS A 7 -11.48 1.28 -10.06
CA LYS A 7 -10.34 0.36 -10.02
C LYS A 7 -10.00 -0.24 -11.39
N SER A 8 -11.02 -0.62 -12.17
CA SER A 8 -10.83 -1.11 -13.54
C SER A 8 -10.31 0.00 -14.45
N MET A 9 -10.81 1.22 -14.30
CA MET A 9 -10.33 2.39 -15.03
C MET A 9 -8.88 2.72 -14.69
N TYR A 10 -8.51 2.71 -13.40
CA TYR A 10 -7.13 2.93 -12.94
C TYR A 10 -6.17 1.90 -13.55
N ARG A 11 -6.54 0.62 -13.54
CA ARG A 11 -5.76 -0.47 -14.15
C ARG A 11 -5.56 -0.27 -15.64
N LEU A 12 -6.61 0.13 -16.35
CA LEU A 12 -6.54 0.37 -17.79
C LEU A 12 -5.63 1.56 -18.08
N ALA A 13 -5.88 2.70 -17.43
CA ALA A 13 -5.11 3.93 -17.59
C ALA A 13 -3.62 3.72 -17.31
N SER A 14 -3.30 2.98 -16.24
CA SER A 14 -1.91 2.63 -15.89
C SER A 14 -1.24 1.77 -16.96
N LYS A 15 -1.97 0.88 -17.63
CA LYS A 15 -1.44 0.02 -18.70
C LYS A 15 -1.21 0.77 -20.00
N VAL A 16 -2.10 1.71 -20.35
CA VAL A 16 -2.03 2.46 -21.60
C VAL A 16 -1.21 3.75 -21.48
N GLY A 17 -0.71 4.07 -20.27
CA GLY A 17 0.06 5.28 -20.02
C GLY A 17 -0.76 6.57 -20.06
N PHE A 18 -2.06 6.50 -19.74
CA PHE A 18 -2.92 7.69 -19.73
C PHE A 18 -3.00 8.28 -18.31
N ASP A 19 -2.01 9.09 -17.97
CA ASP A 19 -1.81 9.61 -16.61
C ASP A 19 -3.02 10.39 -16.07
N HIS A 20 -3.59 11.31 -16.86
CA HIS A 20 -4.76 12.09 -16.43
C HIS A 20 -5.94 11.19 -16.02
N LEU A 21 -6.23 10.15 -16.80
CA LEU A 21 -7.30 9.20 -16.49
C LEU A 21 -6.97 8.34 -15.27
N ARG A 22 -5.70 7.96 -15.10
CA ARG A 22 -5.23 7.24 -13.91
C ARG A 22 -5.45 8.10 -12.66
N ASP A 23 -5.10 9.37 -12.72
CA ASP A 23 -5.15 10.29 -11.57
C ASP A 23 -6.61 10.64 -11.21
N GLU A 24 -7.49 10.81 -12.20
CA GLU A 24 -8.95 10.92 -11.99
C GLU A 24 -9.53 9.66 -11.34
N ALA A 25 -9.14 8.48 -11.83
CA ALA A 25 -9.58 7.21 -11.24
C ALA A 25 -9.04 7.04 -9.81
N CYS A 26 -7.79 7.46 -9.55
CA CYS A 26 -7.17 7.46 -8.23
C CYS A 26 -7.94 8.36 -7.26
N SER A 27 -8.25 9.58 -7.69
CA SER A 27 -9.04 10.55 -6.93
C SER A 27 -10.42 10.02 -6.63
N HIS A 28 -11.07 9.36 -7.60
CA HIS A 28 -12.34 8.71 -7.37
C HIS A 28 -12.25 7.57 -6.35
N ILE A 29 -11.22 6.73 -6.40
CA ILE A 29 -10.98 5.67 -5.39
C ILE A 29 -10.81 6.32 -4.02
N ARG A 30 -9.95 7.34 -3.89
CA ARG A 30 -9.69 8.09 -2.67
C ARG A 30 -10.97 8.65 -2.04
N ASN A 31 -11.82 9.27 -2.85
CA ASN A 31 -13.08 9.88 -2.40
C ASN A 31 -14.13 8.85 -1.95
N ASN A 32 -14.00 7.60 -2.39
CA ASN A 32 -14.88 6.50 -1.96
C ASN A 32 -14.31 5.70 -0.77
N LEU A 33 -13.12 6.06 -0.27
CA LEU A 33 -12.62 5.48 0.98
C LEU A 33 -13.47 5.96 2.14
N THR A 34 -13.70 5.07 3.09
CA THR A 34 -14.47 5.30 4.30
C THR A 34 -13.84 4.51 5.43
N GLU A 35 -14.13 4.90 6.67
CA GLU A 35 -13.68 4.18 7.86
C GLU A 35 -14.13 2.69 7.91
N HIS A 36 -15.21 2.34 7.18
CA HIS A 36 -15.72 0.98 7.10
C HIS A 36 -15.06 0.13 6.01
N ASN A 37 -14.51 0.75 4.96
CA ASN A 37 -13.94 0.01 3.83
C ASN A 37 -12.41 0.08 3.75
N ILE A 38 -11.76 1.04 4.42
CA ILE A 38 -10.33 1.29 4.23
C ILE A 38 -9.45 0.07 4.49
N LEU A 39 -9.71 -0.70 5.55
CA LEU A 39 -8.95 -1.92 5.83
C LEU A 39 -9.21 -3.03 4.81
N LYS A 40 -10.42 -3.10 4.26
CA LYS A 40 -10.77 -4.02 3.19
C LYS A 40 -10.04 -3.62 1.90
N GLU A 41 -10.03 -2.34 1.57
CA GLU A 41 -9.34 -1.77 0.41
C GLU A 41 -7.82 -2.02 0.50
N LEU A 42 -7.19 -1.73 1.64
CA LEU A 42 -5.78 -2.03 1.89
C LEU A 42 -5.45 -3.51 1.69
N SER A 43 -6.39 -4.40 2.00
CA SER A 43 -6.21 -5.84 1.82
C SER A 43 -6.45 -6.34 0.39
N CYS A 44 -6.87 -5.47 -0.54
CA CYS A 44 -7.20 -5.84 -1.92
C CYS A 44 -5.93 -6.07 -2.76
N SER A 45 -6.01 -7.04 -3.67
CA SER A 45 -4.88 -7.41 -4.53
C SER A 45 -4.47 -6.35 -5.55
N ILE A 46 -5.33 -5.36 -5.84
CA ILE A 46 -4.97 -4.23 -6.69
C ILE A 46 -3.87 -3.39 -6.05
N VAL A 47 -3.92 -3.21 -4.73
CA VAL A 47 -3.01 -2.37 -3.97
C VAL A 47 -1.58 -2.93 -4.00
N SER A 48 -1.45 -4.26 -3.98
CA SER A 48 -0.18 -4.97 -4.19
C SER A 48 0.49 -4.64 -5.54
N LYS A 49 -0.30 -4.37 -6.59
CA LYS A 49 0.23 -4.15 -7.95
C LYS A 49 0.52 -2.68 -8.26
N TYR A 50 -0.04 -1.76 -7.47
CA TYR A 50 0.08 -0.33 -7.70
C TYR A 50 0.45 0.34 -6.37
N PRO A 51 1.76 0.46 -6.07
CA PRO A 51 2.24 1.04 -4.82
C PRO A 51 1.72 2.46 -4.56
N GLN A 52 1.46 3.23 -5.62
CA GLN A 52 0.85 4.56 -5.50
C GLN A 52 -0.54 4.54 -4.85
N LEU A 53 -1.34 3.49 -5.10
CA LEU A 53 -2.62 3.31 -4.42
C LEU A 53 -2.42 2.93 -2.96
N LEU A 54 -1.43 2.09 -2.66
CA LEU A 54 -1.10 1.72 -1.28
C LEU A 54 -0.74 2.95 -0.44
N GLU A 55 0.18 3.78 -0.94
CA GLU A 55 0.59 5.00 -0.24
C GLU A 55 -0.59 5.95 -0.02
N MET A 56 -1.44 6.13 -1.04
CA MET A 56 -2.64 6.95 -0.95
C MET A 56 -3.62 6.44 0.11
N GLU A 57 -3.89 5.13 0.14
CA GLU A 57 -4.80 4.52 1.12
C GLU A 57 -4.24 4.61 2.54
N LEU A 58 -2.94 4.39 2.72
CA LEU A 58 -2.27 4.53 4.01
C LEU A 58 -2.26 5.97 4.51
N ASP A 59 -2.07 6.94 3.62
CA ASP A 59 -2.17 8.37 3.94
C ASP A 59 -3.56 8.72 4.42
N VAL A 60 -4.61 8.20 3.78
CA VAL A 60 -6.01 8.40 4.20
C VAL A 60 -6.25 7.75 5.57
N LEU A 61 -5.81 6.50 5.77
CA LEU A 61 -5.96 5.79 7.04
C LEU A 61 -5.33 6.55 8.21
N CYS A 62 -4.11 7.04 8.05
CA CYS A 62 -3.39 7.76 9.11
C CYS A 62 -3.92 9.19 9.31
N SER A 63 -4.26 9.89 8.22
CA SER A 63 -4.81 11.26 8.29
C SER A 63 -6.13 11.35 9.06
N TRP A 64 -6.99 10.32 8.97
CA TRP A 64 -8.26 10.27 9.68
C TRP A 64 -8.17 9.89 11.15
N ARG A 65 -6.96 9.86 11.72
CA ARG A 65 -6.65 9.32 13.05
C ARG A 65 -7.19 7.89 13.14
N ILE A 66 -6.29 6.93 12.91
CA ILE A 66 -6.46 5.46 12.96
C ILE A 66 -7.32 4.87 14.11
N ALA A 67 -7.63 5.68 15.13
CA ALA A 67 -8.45 5.36 16.28
C ALA A 67 -9.98 5.41 16.03
N SER A 68 -10.47 5.52 14.79
CA SER A 68 -11.91 5.49 14.56
C SER A 68 -12.50 4.12 14.97
N PRO A 69 -13.67 4.08 15.63
CA PRO A 69 -14.24 2.83 16.15
C PRO A 69 -14.32 1.67 15.14
N PRO A 70 -14.77 1.87 13.88
CA PRO A 70 -14.84 0.77 12.93
C PRO A 70 -13.45 0.29 12.46
N VAL A 71 -12.46 1.17 12.39
CA VAL A 71 -11.09 0.77 12.07
C VAL A 71 -10.51 -0.08 13.20
N VAL A 72 -10.62 0.38 14.44
CA VAL A 72 -10.13 -0.34 15.62
C VAL A 72 -10.81 -1.72 15.75
N ALA A 73 -12.11 -1.80 15.51
CA ALA A 73 -12.86 -3.05 15.59
C ALA A 73 -12.44 -4.07 14.51
N ASN A 74 -12.09 -3.62 13.30
CA ASN A 74 -11.74 -4.49 12.17
C ASN A 74 -10.23 -4.74 12.04
N PHE A 75 -9.39 -3.97 12.73
CA PHE A 75 -7.94 -4.12 12.69
C PHE A 75 -7.44 -5.51 13.11
N PRO A 76 -7.98 -6.17 14.16
CA PRO A 76 -7.57 -7.53 14.51
C PRO A 76 -7.77 -8.53 13.37
N ALA A 77 -8.84 -8.40 12.58
CA ALA A 77 -9.08 -9.25 11.43
C ALA A 77 -8.03 -9.03 10.33
N LEU A 78 -7.64 -7.77 10.07
CA LEU A 78 -6.54 -7.47 9.16
C LEU A 78 -5.22 -8.06 9.67
N ALA A 79 -4.93 -7.90 10.96
CA ALA A 79 -3.71 -8.43 11.59
C ALA A 79 -3.60 -9.95 11.46
N GLN A 80 -4.70 -10.68 11.64
CA GLN A 80 -4.71 -12.13 11.41
C GLN A 80 -4.32 -12.47 9.97
N ARG A 81 -4.89 -11.79 8.97
CA ARG A 81 -4.59 -12.04 7.56
C ARG A 81 -3.12 -11.74 7.21
N LEU A 82 -2.53 -10.73 7.85
CA LEU A 82 -1.10 -10.42 7.74
C LEU A 82 -0.23 -11.56 8.28
N VAL A 83 -0.53 -12.05 9.49
CA VAL A 83 0.24 -13.14 10.14
C VAL A 83 0.13 -14.45 9.38
N HIS A 84 -1.03 -14.74 8.78
CA HIS A 84 -1.23 -15.93 7.96
C HIS A 84 -0.62 -15.83 6.56
N GLY A 85 -0.05 -14.67 6.19
CA GLY A 85 0.57 -14.46 4.88
C GLY A 85 -0.42 -14.39 3.72
N GLU A 86 -1.69 -14.06 4.00
CA GLU A 86 -2.74 -13.95 2.96
C GLU A 86 -2.57 -12.70 2.07
N LEU A 87 -1.78 -11.74 2.53
CA LEU A 87 -1.55 -10.47 1.86
C LEU A 87 -0.11 -10.41 1.33
N PRO A 88 0.11 -10.47 0.00
CA PRO A 88 1.46 -10.45 -0.56
C PRO A 88 2.21 -9.14 -0.25
N HIS A 89 1.49 -8.04 -0.07
CA HIS A 89 1.99 -6.72 0.31
C HIS A 89 1.81 -6.42 1.81
N GLY A 90 1.65 -7.47 2.63
CA GLY A 90 1.40 -7.32 4.07
C GLY A 90 2.51 -6.59 4.81
N ALA A 91 3.77 -6.85 4.44
CA ALA A 91 4.92 -6.15 5.01
C ALA A 91 4.86 -4.64 4.75
N ASP A 92 4.51 -4.25 3.53
CA ASP A 92 4.40 -2.84 3.12
C ASP A 92 3.31 -2.11 3.90
N ILE A 93 2.18 -2.78 4.17
CA ILE A 93 1.12 -2.23 5.04
C ILE A 93 1.65 -1.98 6.45
N ILE A 94 2.31 -2.96 7.06
CA ILE A 94 2.82 -2.85 8.45
C ILE A 94 3.85 -1.73 8.54
N VAL A 95 4.85 -1.74 7.64
CA VAL A 95 5.90 -0.72 7.58
C VAL A 95 5.29 0.66 7.33
N GLY A 96 4.31 0.74 6.42
CA GLY A 96 3.65 1.98 6.06
C GLY A 96 2.80 2.59 7.18
N ILE A 97 2.09 1.77 7.96
CA ILE A 97 1.36 2.22 9.16
C ILE A 97 2.34 2.66 10.24
N TYR A 98 3.37 1.83 10.52
CA TYR A 98 4.33 2.11 11.57
C TYR A 98 5.13 3.40 11.30
N THR A 99 5.58 3.60 10.06
CA THR A 99 6.32 4.80 9.65
C THR A 99 5.48 6.06 9.84
N ARG A 100 4.21 6.04 9.42
CA ARG A 100 3.30 7.18 9.59
C ARG A 100 3.00 7.45 11.06
N PHE A 101 2.76 6.41 11.85
CA PHE A 101 2.55 6.54 13.28
C PHE A 101 3.75 7.16 13.99
N LEU A 102 4.98 6.70 13.69
CA LEU A 102 6.20 7.29 14.25
C LEU A 102 6.37 8.76 13.85
N ASN A 103 6.05 9.11 12.61
CA ASN A 103 6.09 10.51 12.14
C ASN A 103 5.10 11.40 12.92
N GLU A 104 3.91 10.88 13.23
CA GLU A 104 2.89 11.59 14.00
C GLU A 104 3.27 11.73 15.49
N CYS A 105 3.83 10.69 16.11
CA CYS A 105 4.18 10.68 17.53
C CYS A 105 5.54 11.33 17.85
N HIS A 106 6.49 11.29 16.91
CA HIS A 106 7.86 11.79 17.10
C HIS A 106 8.32 12.69 15.95
N PRO A 107 7.69 13.86 15.72
CA PRO A 107 8.05 14.76 14.63
C PRO A 107 9.49 15.30 14.71
N ARG A 108 10.16 15.20 15.87
CA ARG A 108 11.55 15.67 16.07
C ARG A 108 12.63 14.61 15.93
N ALA A 109 12.30 13.31 15.99
CA ALA A 109 13.32 12.26 16.01
C ALA A 109 13.93 11.96 14.63
N LEU A 110 13.28 12.42 13.54
CA LEU A 110 13.69 12.13 12.15
C LEU A 110 14.28 13.34 11.42
N LYS A 111 14.39 14.50 12.08
CA LYS A 111 15.13 15.64 11.51
C LYS A 111 16.63 15.32 11.65
N PRO A 112 17.41 15.20 10.55
CA PRO A 112 18.85 15.05 10.65
C PRO A 112 19.38 16.20 11.49
N ALA A 113 20.18 15.87 12.53
CA ALA A 113 20.78 16.87 13.38
C ALA A 113 21.47 17.93 12.50
N PRO A 114 21.36 19.24 12.84
CA PRO A 114 22.11 20.25 12.12
C PRO A 114 23.60 19.86 12.13
N PRO A 115 24.35 20.07 11.03
CA PRO A 115 25.77 19.79 11.00
C PRO A 115 26.40 20.55 12.16
N VAL A 116 26.97 19.79 13.11
CA VAL A 116 27.68 20.35 14.26
C VAL A 116 28.71 21.34 13.72
N PRO A 117 28.75 22.60 14.19
CA PRO A 117 29.81 23.52 13.82
C PRO A 117 31.14 22.89 14.22
N THR A 118 31.93 22.47 13.24
CA THR A 118 33.30 22.03 13.47
C THR A 118 34.07 23.25 13.99
N LEU A 119 34.34 23.28 15.30
CA LEU A 119 35.26 24.23 15.90
C LEU A 119 36.65 23.93 15.32
N VAL A 120 37.05 24.72 14.34
CA VAL A 120 38.44 24.81 13.91
C VAL A 120 39.25 25.48 15.03
N PRO A 121 40.41 24.94 15.44
CA PRO A 121 41.29 25.61 16.38
C PRO A 121 41.95 26.80 15.67
N THR A 122 41.53 28.02 16.02
CA THR A 122 42.17 29.25 15.56
C THR A 122 43.49 29.44 16.31
N SER A 123 44.59 29.04 15.66
CA SER A 123 45.95 29.47 16.01
C SER A 123 46.01 31.00 15.99
N SER A 124 46.12 31.60 17.17
CA SER A 124 46.20 33.05 17.35
C SER A 124 47.54 33.59 16.82
N GLY A 125 47.51 34.19 15.64
CA GLY A 125 48.50 35.16 15.15
C GLY A 125 47.80 36.51 14.96
N LEU A 126 48.44 37.58 15.43
CA LEU A 126 47.97 38.97 15.47
C LEU A 126 47.42 39.50 14.12
N PRO A 127 46.49 40.49 14.15
CA PRO A 127 45.86 41.03 12.94
C PRO A 127 46.77 42.05 12.25
N GLU A 128 47.07 41.80 10.97
CA GLU A 128 47.55 42.83 10.05
C GLU A 128 46.36 43.35 9.24
N LEU A 129 46.15 44.67 9.35
CA LEU A 129 45.09 45.41 8.70
C LEU A 129 45.43 45.62 7.22
N VAL A 130 44.72 44.97 6.30
CA VAL A 130 44.75 45.31 4.87
C VAL A 130 43.32 45.37 4.31
N ILE A 131 42.90 46.59 3.99
CA ILE A 131 41.80 46.93 3.05
C ILE A 131 42.55 47.38 1.78
N PRO A 132 42.24 46.92 0.54
CA PRO A 132 41.00 47.26 -0.22
C PRO A 132 40.63 46.12 -1.23
N ASP A 133 39.75 46.19 -2.24
CA ASP A 133 38.75 47.11 -2.78
C ASP A 133 37.71 46.22 -3.50
N ALA A 134 36.63 46.85 -3.96
CA ALA A 134 35.52 46.31 -4.70
C ALA A 134 35.88 45.73 -6.10
N SER A 135 34.88 45.01 -6.61
CA SER A 135 34.39 45.04 -8.00
C SER A 135 34.51 43.76 -8.82
N ALA A 136 33.36 43.41 -9.43
CA ALA A 136 33.19 42.66 -10.67
C ALA A 136 33.61 41.19 -10.62
N SER A 137 33.14 40.25 -11.42
CA SER A 137 32.15 40.09 -12.49
C SER A 137 32.48 38.68 -13.01
N GLY A 138 31.50 37.90 -13.49
CA GLY A 138 31.85 36.81 -14.39
C GLY A 138 31.00 35.55 -14.25
N ALA A 139 30.20 35.33 -15.29
CA ALA A 139 29.46 34.12 -15.60
C ALA A 139 30.36 32.94 -16.01
N SER A 140 29.81 31.72 -15.98
CA SER A 140 29.83 30.68 -17.05
C SER A 140 29.34 29.36 -16.43
N ARG A 141 28.23 28.74 -16.82
CA ARG A 141 27.95 27.96 -18.05
C ARG A 141 28.98 26.85 -18.34
N ALA A 142 28.54 25.59 -18.17
CA ALA A 142 28.88 24.37 -18.92
C ALA A 142 27.86 23.31 -18.41
N GLU A 143 26.91 22.73 -19.15
CA GLU A 143 26.90 22.07 -20.47
C GLU A 143 27.92 20.92 -20.61
N ALA A 144 27.50 19.71 -20.23
CA ALA A 144 28.10 18.47 -20.70
C ALA A 144 27.00 17.46 -21.03
N LYS A 145 27.13 16.93 -22.24
CA LYS A 145 26.21 16.15 -23.06
C LYS A 145 26.79 14.73 -23.17
N ARG A 146 25.99 13.79 -23.68
CA ARG A 146 26.32 12.43 -24.22
C ARG A 146 26.13 11.30 -23.19
N LYS A 147 25.68 10.09 -23.54
CA LYS A 147 25.47 9.45 -24.86
C LYS A 147 24.56 8.21 -24.74
N THR A 148 23.94 7.92 -25.87
CA THR A 148 23.11 6.80 -26.31
C THR A 148 23.83 5.45 -26.42
N GLY A 149 23.07 4.35 -26.33
CA GLY A 149 23.35 2.99 -26.83
C GLY A 149 22.52 1.96 -26.05
N SER A 150 21.51 1.22 -26.53
CA SER A 150 21.17 0.55 -27.81
C SER A 150 21.91 -0.76 -28.11
N SER A 151 21.27 -1.88 -27.78
CA SER A 151 21.34 -3.24 -28.39
C SER A 151 20.37 -4.13 -27.59
N HIS A 152 19.25 -4.69 -28.06
CA HIS A 152 18.97 -5.58 -29.20
C HIS A 152 19.80 -6.88 -29.20
N LEU A 153 19.21 -8.00 -28.74
CA LEU A 153 19.09 -9.25 -29.52
C LEU A 153 18.20 -10.30 -28.80
N ASP A 154 17.39 -10.97 -29.62
CA ASP A 154 16.49 -12.10 -29.34
C ASP A 154 17.18 -13.41 -28.94
N GLN A 155 16.42 -14.29 -28.24
CA GLN A 155 16.37 -15.72 -28.61
C GLN A 155 15.16 -16.47 -28.02
N GLN A 156 14.47 -17.18 -28.92
CA GLN A 156 13.49 -18.27 -28.74
C GLN A 156 14.16 -19.43 -27.98
N GLY A 157 13.54 -20.37 -27.25
CA GLY A 157 12.26 -21.07 -27.37
C GLY A 157 12.56 -22.59 -27.32
N THR A 158 12.05 -23.36 -26.36
CA THR A 158 11.93 -24.84 -26.47
C THR A 158 10.91 -25.40 -25.48
N GLN A 159 9.94 -26.15 -26.00
CA GLN A 159 9.03 -27.03 -25.27
C GLN A 159 9.65 -28.41 -25.04
N LEU A 160 9.26 -29.14 -23.99
CA LEU A 160 9.23 -30.62 -23.96
C LEU A 160 8.36 -31.13 -22.78
N VAL A 161 7.12 -31.51 -23.11
CA VAL A 161 6.42 -32.80 -22.88
C VAL A 161 6.66 -33.68 -21.61
N SER A 162 5.52 -34.14 -21.04
CA SER A 162 5.21 -35.45 -20.42
C SER A 162 5.41 -35.77 -18.91
N SER A 163 4.29 -35.80 -18.15
CA SER A 163 3.60 -36.90 -17.40
C SER A 163 4.37 -38.11 -16.79
N PRO A 164 3.79 -39.02 -15.94
CA PRO A 164 2.66 -38.99 -14.97
C PRO A 164 2.93 -39.73 -13.60
N SER A 165 1.90 -39.78 -12.73
CA SER A 165 1.49 -40.92 -11.84
C SER A 165 2.16 -41.20 -10.47
N GLY A 166 1.29 -41.46 -9.46
CA GLY A 166 1.57 -42.13 -8.17
C GLY A 166 0.90 -41.39 -6.98
N SER A 167 -0.38 -41.58 -6.64
CA SER A 167 -1.04 -42.71 -5.93
C SER A 167 -0.49 -43.04 -4.54
N VAL A 168 -1.42 -43.36 -3.62
CA VAL A 168 -1.29 -43.78 -2.20
C VAL A 168 -1.32 -42.58 -1.25
N GLY A 169 -2.34 -42.29 -0.44
CA GLY A 169 -3.35 -43.15 0.16
C GLY A 169 -3.35 -42.83 1.66
N SER A 170 -4.41 -42.23 2.20
CA SER A 170 -4.88 -42.59 3.55
C SER A 170 -6.24 -41.98 3.83
N ARG A 171 -7.21 -42.89 3.86
CA ARG A 171 -8.60 -42.72 4.22
C ARG A 171 -8.67 -42.87 5.73
N PHE A 172 -8.90 -41.78 6.47
CA PHE A 172 -9.30 -41.86 7.87
C PHE A 172 -10.75 -41.43 8.02
N THR A 173 -11.62 -42.44 8.03
CA THR A 173 -12.97 -42.38 8.63
C THR A 173 -12.98 -43.32 9.83
N PRO A 174 -13.42 -42.86 10.99
CA PRO A 174 -14.19 -43.70 11.91
C PRO A 174 -15.59 -43.08 12.05
N SER A 175 -16.62 -43.68 11.46
CA SER A 175 -17.44 -44.76 12.05
C SER A 175 -18.19 -44.30 13.31
N VAL A 176 -19.44 -43.88 13.08
CA VAL A 176 -20.53 -43.65 14.06
C VAL A 176 -20.97 -45.00 14.65
N PRO A 177 -21.52 -45.05 15.89
CA PRO A 177 -22.93 -45.50 16.05
C PRO A 177 -23.63 -44.76 17.25
N PRO A 178 -24.87 -45.09 17.69
CA PRO A 178 -26.07 -44.27 17.42
C PRO A 178 -26.93 -43.95 18.68
N GLN A 179 -28.13 -43.37 18.45
CA GLN A 179 -29.32 -43.23 19.34
C GLN A 179 -29.34 -41.99 20.27
N ALA A 180 -30.46 -41.32 20.58
CA ALA A 180 -31.90 -41.54 20.33
C ALA A 180 -32.67 -40.19 20.47
N PRO A 181 -34.00 -40.15 20.26
CA PRO A 181 -34.77 -38.93 19.97
C PRO A 181 -35.32 -38.24 21.24
N ASP A 182 -35.47 -36.91 21.20
CA ASP A 182 -36.41 -36.19 22.07
C ASP A 182 -37.31 -35.27 21.25
N ALA A 183 -38.54 -35.20 21.72
CA ALA A 183 -39.74 -34.80 21.04
C ALA A 183 -40.17 -33.37 21.39
N GLY A 184 -40.96 -32.79 20.50
CA GLY A 184 -42.07 -31.92 20.90
C GLY A 184 -41.78 -30.41 20.95
N GLY A 185 -42.51 -29.65 20.13
CA GLY A 185 -42.45 -28.18 20.25
C GLY A 185 -43.23 -27.34 19.23
N LYS A 186 -44.44 -27.72 18.88
CA LYS A 186 -45.50 -26.91 18.21
C LYS A 186 -45.46 -25.38 18.50
N LYS A 187 -45.47 -24.53 17.44
CA LYS A 187 -46.61 -23.64 17.01
C LYS A 187 -46.19 -22.31 16.34
N LYS A 188 -46.74 -22.13 15.13
CA LYS A 188 -47.50 -20.97 14.57
C LYS A 188 -47.01 -19.53 14.84
N GLY A 189 -46.81 -18.80 13.74
CA GLY A 189 -46.85 -17.34 13.73
C GLY A 189 -46.83 -16.75 12.32
N ALA A 190 -47.99 -16.78 11.65
CA ALA A 190 -48.20 -16.10 10.38
C ALA A 190 -48.31 -14.58 10.59
N GLY A 191 -47.59 -13.79 9.80
CA GLY A 191 -47.67 -12.33 9.82
C GLY A 191 -47.47 -11.73 8.44
N LYS A 192 -48.47 -11.87 7.55
CA LYS A 192 -48.57 -11.07 6.32
C LYS A 192 -49.09 -9.68 6.71
N ARG A 193 -48.34 -8.62 6.44
CA ARG A 193 -48.89 -7.27 6.29
C ARG A 193 -48.60 -6.78 4.87
N LYS A 194 -49.67 -6.69 4.08
CA LYS A 194 -49.71 -5.98 2.80
C LYS A 194 -49.63 -4.48 3.09
N CYS A 195 -48.67 -3.78 2.49
CA CYS A 195 -48.80 -2.36 2.22
C CYS A 195 -49.71 -2.21 0.99
N LYS A 196 -50.78 -1.44 1.14
CA LYS A 196 -51.65 -1.01 0.04
C LYS A 196 -51.27 0.44 -0.30
N MET A 197 -51.37 0.72 -1.60
CA MET A 197 -51.04 1.95 -2.32
C MET A 197 -51.58 3.22 -1.67
#